data_AF-A0A292Z5G4-F1
#
_entry.id   AF-A0A292Z5G4-F1
#
_cell.length_a   1.000
_cell.length_b   1.000
_cell.length_c   1.000
_cell.angle_alpha   90.00
_cell.angle_beta   90.00
_cell.angle_gamma   90.00
#
_symmetry.space_group_name_H-M   'P 1'
#
loop_
_entity.id
_entity.type
_entity.pdbx_description
1 polymer ?
#
loop_
_entity_poly.entity_id
_entity_poly.type
_entity_poly.pdbx_seq_one_letter_code
_entity_poly.pdbx_strand_id
1 'polypeptide(L)'
;MANRGYAQIFTSIWTDDDFRKVSERGQRLYFVLLSQADINYAGVLPLTVGRWARCCTAMTRRDVEDGLDELADRGYVVLDWDTEELLVRSFMRNDGLWKQPRMLGVALREALGTASQALRQALARECGRLREALGTPSGGPQKQAEHAEQLQKITDAEKQLLGDPDEALEDPLGTPSGGLPAYARAAPAPTPTPTPSPGTHTATESPTTQPEGGSLDPYPRESNDPPPQPRPEDRCATHVGTDHDGPCRACAGARRAAEQWDADHAKRLAADRRACRWCDADGWRIHPEARHLGPTGDKCDHTPPKDHPDA
;
A
#
# COMPACT_ATOMS: atom_id res chain seq x y z
N MET A 1 22.76 4.79 -23.48
CA MET A 1 21.86 3.62 -23.31
C MET A 1 20.94 3.60 -24.51
N ALA A 2 20.82 2.47 -25.20
CA ALA A 2 19.88 2.35 -26.31
C ALA A 2 18.46 2.53 -25.76
N ASN A 3 17.80 3.62 -26.14
CA ASN A 3 16.48 3.96 -25.62
C ASN A 3 15.46 2.94 -26.15
N ARG A 4 14.69 2.32 -25.26
CA ARG A 4 13.66 1.34 -25.64
C ARG A 4 12.56 2.07 -26.43
N GLY A 5 12.35 1.68 -27.69
CA GLY A 5 11.41 2.37 -28.58
C GLY A 5 9.94 1.93 -28.43
N TYR A 6 9.68 0.77 -27.83
CA TYR A 6 8.33 0.22 -27.65
C TYR A 6 8.27 -0.72 -26.45
N ALA A 7 7.07 -0.94 -25.92
CA ALA A 7 6.79 -1.93 -24.89
C ALA A 7 6.07 -3.15 -25.48
N GLN A 8 6.47 -4.36 -25.05
CA GLN A 8 5.79 -5.59 -25.44
C GLN A 8 4.56 -5.81 -24.54
N ILE A 9 3.38 -5.94 -25.15
CA ILE A 9 2.12 -6.22 -24.46
C ILE A 9 1.51 -7.48 -25.07
N PHE A 10 1.27 -8.50 -24.24
CA PHE A 10 0.59 -9.71 -24.72
C PHE A 10 -0.90 -9.47 -24.85
N THR A 11 -1.47 -9.95 -25.95
CA THR A 11 -2.92 -9.93 -26.17
C THR A 11 -3.68 -10.79 -25.15
N SER A 12 -3.02 -11.76 -24.53
CA SER A 12 -3.59 -12.60 -23.46
C SER A 12 -3.92 -11.83 -22.18
N ILE A 13 -3.45 -10.58 -22.05
CA ILE A 13 -3.82 -9.72 -20.91
C ILE A 13 -5.33 -9.50 -20.82
N TRP A 14 -6.04 -9.54 -21.95
CA TRP A 14 -7.50 -9.39 -22.01
C TRP A 14 -8.26 -10.67 -21.66
N THR A 15 -7.56 -11.80 -21.56
CA THR A 15 -8.10 -13.08 -21.09
C THR A 15 -7.70 -13.39 -19.65
N ASP A 16 -6.90 -12.52 -19.02
CA ASP A 16 -6.50 -12.65 -17.61
C ASP A 16 -7.63 -12.13 -16.70
N ASP A 17 -8.25 -13.04 -15.96
CA ASP A 17 -9.34 -12.75 -15.02
C ASP A 17 -8.95 -11.75 -13.94
N ASP A 18 -7.70 -11.76 -13.49
CA ASP A 18 -7.24 -10.86 -12.43
C ASP A 18 -6.97 -9.46 -12.97
N PHE A 19 -6.50 -9.36 -14.22
CA PHE A 19 -6.28 -8.06 -14.85
C PHE A 19 -7.59 -7.39 -15.22
N ARG A 20 -8.57 -8.16 -15.70
CA ARG A 20 -9.92 -7.65 -16.02
C ARG A 20 -10.65 -7.08 -14.80
N LYS A 21 -10.28 -7.48 -13.58
CA LYS A 21 -10.83 -6.95 -12.33
C LYS A 21 -10.16 -5.64 -11.90
N VAL A 22 -9.01 -5.28 -12.46
CA VAL A 22 -8.34 -3.98 -12.21
C VAL A 22 -9.22 -2.88 -12.81
N SER A 23 -9.35 -1.75 -12.12
CA SER A 23 -10.07 -0.58 -12.62
C SER A 23 -9.50 -0.08 -13.95
N GLU A 24 -10.29 0.62 -14.75
CA GLU A 24 -9.83 1.25 -16.00
C GLU A 24 -8.57 2.10 -15.76
N ARG A 25 -8.57 2.86 -14.66
CA ARG A 25 -7.44 3.71 -14.26
C ARG A 25 -6.20 2.89 -13.94
N GLY A 26 -6.33 1.82 -13.16
CA GLY A 26 -5.23 0.91 -12.83
C GLY A 26 -4.66 0.21 -14.06
N GLN A 27 -5.53 -0.29 -14.95
CA GLN A 27 -5.12 -0.91 -16.22
C GLN A 27 -4.34 0.09 -17.09
N ARG A 28 -4.86 1.31 -17.23
CA ARG A 28 -4.18 2.38 -17.97
C ARG A 28 -2.83 2.72 -17.36
N LEU A 29 -2.76 2.86 -16.03
CA LEU A 29 -1.51 3.17 -15.33
C LEU A 29 -0.48 2.05 -15.52
N TYR A 30 -0.89 0.78 -15.48
CA TYR A 30 -0.01 -0.34 -15.75
C TYR A 30 0.66 -0.23 -17.13
N PHE A 31 -0.11 0.17 -18.17
CA PHE A 31 0.47 0.42 -19.49
C PHE A 31 1.41 1.62 -19.52
N VAL A 32 1.10 2.69 -18.78
CA VAL A 32 2.01 3.84 -18.62
C VAL A 32 3.35 3.37 -18.03
N LEU A 33 3.34 2.55 -16.98
CA LEU A 33 4.55 2.01 -16.35
C LEU A 33 5.37 1.15 -17.33
N LEU A 34 4.71 0.23 -18.04
CA LEU A 34 5.38 -0.64 -19.02
C LEU A 34 6.05 0.12 -20.17
N SER A 35 5.54 1.30 -20.52
CA SER A 35 6.02 2.11 -21.65
C SER A 35 6.96 3.25 -21.23
N GLN A 36 7.44 3.28 -19.99
CA GLN A 36 8.44 4.26 -19.58
C GLN A 36 9.78 4.02 -20.27
N ALA A 37 10.48 5.10 -20.60
CA ALA A 37 11.79 5.04 -21.27
C ALA A 37 12.92 4.61 -20.33
N ASP A 38 12.74 4.82 -19.02
CA ASP A 38 13.68 4.55 -17.94
C ASP A 38 13.40 3.26 -17.18
N ILE A 39 12.46 2.41 -17.66
CA ILE A 39 12.32 1.05 -17.13
C ILE A 39 13.53 0.22 -17.52
N ASN A 40 14.20 -0.35 -16.53
CA ASN A 40 15.34 -1.22 -16.79
C ASN A 40 14.89 -2.64 -17.20
N TYR A 41 15.80 -3.49 -17.62
CA TYR A 41 15.52 -4.87 -18.04
C TYR A 41 15.07 -5.77 -16.88
N ALA A 42 15.30 -5.39 -15.62
CA ALA A 42 14.72 -6.07 -14.46
C ALA A 42 13.24 -5.70 -14.22
N GLY A 43 12.72 -4.67 -14.91
CA GLY A 43 11.38 -4.14 -14.70
C GLY A 43 11.29 -3.11 -13.57
N VAL A 44 12.43 -2.58 -13.12
CA VAL A 44 12.49 -1.56 -12.06
C VAL A 44 12.47 -0.16 -12.66
N LEU A 45 11.76 0.73 -11.99
CA LEU A 45 11.56 2.13 -12.34
C LEU A 45 11.82 3.03 -11.13
N PRO A 46 12.31 4.26 -11.34
CA PRO A 46 12.22 5.30 -10.33
C PRO A 46 10.74 5.69 -10.12
N LEU A 47 10.35 5.87 -8.86
CA LEU A 47 8.99 6.17 -8.43
C LEU A 47 8.62 7.63 -8.71
N THR A 48 8.25 7.93 -9.95
CA THR A 48 8.07 9.31 -10.42
C THR A 48 6.60 9.68 -10.64
N VAL A 49 5.79 9.63 -9.57
CA VAL A 49 4.33 9.92 -9.58
C VAL A 49 3.97 11.18 -10.39
N GLY A 50 4.70 12.27 -10.17
CA GLY A 50 4.46 13.54 -10.86
C GLY A 50 4.69 13.48 -12.37
N ARG A 51 5.61 12.63 -12.84
CA ARG A 51 5.85 12.41 -14.27
C ARG A 51 4.71 11.61 -14.88
N TRP A 52 4.26 10.55 -14.21
CA TRP A 52 3.19 9.69 -14.72
C TRP A 52 1.83 10.41 -14.74
N ALA A 53 1.55 11.28 -13.77
CA ALA A 53 0.35 12.12 -13.78
C ALA A 53 0.28 13.02 -15.02
N ARG A 54 1.43 13.50 -15.52
CA ARG A 54 1.50 14.34 -16.73
C ARG A 54 1.29 13.58 -18.03
N CYS A 55 1.19 12.25 -18.00
CA CYS A 55 0.87 11.44 -19.18
C CYS A 55 -0.62 11.56 -19.59
N CYS A 56 -1.47 12.25 -18.81
CA CYS A 56 -2.85 12.57 -19.18
C CYS A 56 -3.30 13.86 -18.52
N THR A 57 -3.98 14.72 -19.26
CA THR A 57 -4.54 15.98 -18.73
C THR A 57 -5.60 15.76 -17.66
N ALA A 58 -6.33 14.64 -17.70
CA ALA A 58 -7.37 14.30 -16.74
C ALA A 58 -6.85 13.53 -15.52
N MET A 59 -5.56 13.21 -15.46
CA MET A 59 -4.97 12.39 -14.38
C MET A 59 -4.25 13.28 -13.37
N THR A 60 -4.65 13.17 -12.11
CA THR A 60 -3.98 13.83 -11.00
C THR A 60 -2.89 12.93 -10.39
N ARG A 61 -2.06 13.48 -9.50
CA ARG A 61 -1.13 12.66 -8.70
C ARG A 61 -1.87 11.64 -7.84
N ARG A 62 -3.00 12.05 -7.27
CA ARG A 62 -3.83 11.16 -6.46
C ARG A 62 -4.35 9.97 -7.26
N ASP A 63 -4.78 10.20 -8.51
CA ASP A 63 -5.19 9.13 -9.41
C ASP A 63 -4.05 8.13 -9.69
N VAL A 64 -2.80 8.62 -9.79
CA VAL A 64 -1.63 7.75 -9.95
C VAL A 64 -1.40 6.94 -8.68
N GLU A 65 -1.39 7.57 -7.51
CA GLU A 65 -1.21 6.91 -6.22
C GLU A 65 -2.29 5.83 -5.97
N ASP A 66 -3.57 6.17 -6.17
CA ASP A 66 -4.68 5.21 -6.05
C ASP A 66 -4.53 4.03 -7.02
N GLY A 67 -4.05 4.29 -8.23
CA GLY A 67 -3.77 3.25 -9.22
C GLY A 67 -2.55 2.38 -8.84
N LEU A 68 -1.51 2.98 -8.26
CA LEU A 68 -0.34 2.25 -7.77
C LEU A 68 -0.72 1.34 -6.61
N ASP A 69 -1.52 1.83 -5.66
CA ASP A 69 -2.05 1.05 -4.55
C ASP A 69 -2.87 -0.13 -5.05
N GLU A 70 -3.80 0.09 -5.99
CA GLU A 70 -4.58 -1.00 -6.58
C GLU A 70 -3.70 -2.05 -7.29
N LEU A 71 -2.71 -1.60 -8.06
CA LEU A 71 -1.80 -2.50 -8.75
C LEU A 71 -0.90 -3.26 -7.77
N ALA A 72 -0.50 -2.65 -6.66
CA ALA A 72 0.29 -3.27 -5.60
C ALA A 72 -0.54 -4.32 -4.83
N ASP A 73 -1.77 -3.97 -4.44
CA ASP A 73 -2.71 -4.88 -3.76
C ASP A 73 -2.99 -6.15 -4.58
N ARG A 74 -3.02 -6.01 -5.91
CA ARG A 74 -3.20 -7.12 -6.85
C ARG A 74 -1.90 -7.80 -7.26
N GLY A 75 -0.76 -7.31 -6.79
CA GLY A 75 0.56 -7.88 -7.05
C GLY A 75 1.04 -7.70 -8.50
N TYR A 76 0.59 -6.68 -9.24
CA TYR A 76 1.20 -6.31 -10.51
C TYR A 76 2.52 -5.56 -10.31
N VAL A 77 2.59 -4.75 -9.26
CA VAL A 77 3.77 -3.96 -8.91
C VAL A 77 4.18 -4.16 -7.45
N VAL A 78 5.40 -3.78 -7.11
CA VAL A 78 5.88 -3.60 -5.74
C VAL A 78 6.46 -2.19 -5.63
N LEU A 79 6.11 -1.49 -4.55
CA LEU A 79 6.50 -0.10 -4.31
C LEU A 79 7.43 -0.03 -3.11
N ASP A 80 8.43 0.82 -3.18
CA ASP A 80 9.22 1.26 -2.05
C ASP A 80 9.36 2.78 -2.11
N TRP A 81 8.65 3.46 -1.21
CA TRP A 81 8.65 4.92 -1.14
C TRP A 81 9.93 5.46 -0.51
N ASP A 82 10.64 4.67 0.29
CA ASP A 82 11.86 5.09 0.98
C ASP A 82 13.05 5.10 0.02
N THR A 83 13.15 4.11 -0.87
CA THR A 83 14.19 4.10 -1.93
C THR A 83 13.75 4.75 -3.23
N GLU A 84 12.50 5.22 -3.30
CA GLU A 84 11.89 5.77 -4.51
C GLU A 84 11.95 4.81 -5.71
N GLU A 85 11.72 3.51 -5.49
CA GLU A 85 11.75 2.48 -6.53
C GLU A 85 10.39 1.76 -6.68
N LEU A 86 10.08 1.36 -7.91
CA LEU A 86 8.93 0.53 -8.27
C LEU A 86 9.40 -0.65 -9.11
N LEU A 87 8.88 -1.84 -8.82
CA LEU A 87 9.07 -3.03 -9.64
C LEU A 87 7.78 -3.41 -10.37
N VAL A 88 7.84 -3.54 -11.70
CA VAL A 88 6.83 -4.25 -12.49
C VAL A 88 7.19 -5.74 -12.53
N ARG A 89 6.54 -6.53 -11.66
CA ARG A 89 6.99 -7.89 -11.33
C ARG A 89 7.17 -8.82 -12.52
N SER A 90 6.17 -8.88 -13.39
CA SER A 90 6.15 -9.86 -14.49
C SER A 90 7.00 -9.46 -15.71
N PHE A 91 7.70 -8.31 -15.64
CA PHE A 91 8.38 -7.70 -16.78
C PHE A 91 9.39 -8.63 -17.46
N MET A 92 10.36 -9.19 -16.73
CA MET A 92 11.38 -10.08 -17.31
C MET A 92 10.80 -11.30 -18.03
N ARG A 93 9.74 -11.88 -17.46
CA ARG A 93 9.05 -13.05 -18.03
C ARG A 93 8.30 -12.67 -19.30
N ASN A 94 7.63 -11.52 -19.26
CA ASN A 94 6.78 -11.03 -20.35
C ASN A 94 7.62 -10.50 -21.52
N ASP A 95 8.65 -9.68 -21.30
CA ASP A 95 9.55 -9.25 -22.37
C ASP A 95 10.41 -10.40 -22.94
N GLY A 96 10.29 -11.61 -22.39
CA GLY A 96 10.96 -12.80 -22.90
C GLY A 96 12.48 -12.76 -22.74
N LEU A 97 12.99 -11.93 -21.82
CA LEU A 97 14.43 -11.71 -21.61
C LEU A 97 15.14 -13.01 -21.22
N TRP A 98 14.45 -13.90 -20.50
CA TRP A 98 14.93 -15.23 -20.13
C TRP A 98 15.21 -16.15 -21.33
N LYS A 99 14.59 -15.89 -22.49
CA LYS A 99 14.85 -16.65 -23.74
C LYS A 99 16.13 -16.19 -24.44
N GLN A 100 16.70 -15.06 -24.01
CA GLN A 100 17.86 -14.43 -24.65
C GLN A 100 19.01 -14.34 -23.63
N PRO A 101 19.98 -15.28 -23.65
CA PRO A 101 20.99 -15.39 -22.59
C PRO A 101 21.76 -14.09 -22.29
N ARG A 102 22.06 -13.30 -23.33
CA ARG A 102 22.73 -12.00 -23.18
C ARG A 102 21.86 -10.99 -22.44
N MET A 103 20.58 -10.89 -22.80
CA MET A 103 19.64 -9.95 -22.18
C MET A 103 19.26 -10.39 -20.78
N LEU A 104 19.11 -11.69 -20.53
CA LEU A 104 18.95 -12.25 -19.20
C LEU A 104 20.10 -11.82 -18.28
N GLY A 105 21.35 -11.93 -18.75
CA GLY A 105 22.51 -11.49 -17.97
C GLY A 105 22.50 -9.99 -17.64
N VAL A 106 21.96 -9.14 -18.52
CA VAL A 106 21.76 -7.71 -18.23
C VAL A 106 20.66 -7.52 -17.19
N ALA A 107 19.50 -8.15 -17.38
CA ALA A 107 18.36 -8.05 -16.47
C ALA A 107 18.71 -8.50 -15.04
N LEU A 108 19.43 -9.62 -14.89
CA LEU A 108 19.84 -10.11 -13.57
C LEU A 108 20.83 -9.15 -12.89
N ARG A 109 21.77 -8.55 -13.64
CA ARG A 109 22.67 -7.53 -13.06
C ARG A 109 21.92 -6.29 -12.60
N GLU A 110 20.93 -5.84 -13.37
CA GLU A 110 20.10 -4.69 -12.98
C GLU A 110 19.20 -5.01 -11.79
N ALA A 111 18.67 -6.23 -11.70
CA ALA A 111 17.93 -6.71 -10.54
C ALA A 111 18.80 -6.70 -9.27
N LEU A 112 20.06 -7.15 -9.39
CA LEU A 112 21.03 -7.11 -8.29
C LEU A 112 21.47 -5.69 -7.91
N GLY A 113 21.27 -4.71 -8.79
CA GLY A 113 21.55 -3.30 -8.54
C GLY A 113 20.40 -2.54 -7.86
N THR A 114 19.24 -3.17 -7.68
CA THR A 114 18.09 -2.58 -6.96
C THR A 114 18.45 -2.29 -5.51
N ALA A 115 18.13 -1.08 -5.04
CA ALA A 115 18.46 -0.63 -3.69
C ALA A 115 17.47 -1.16 -2.65
N SER A 116 16.17 -1.20 -2.97
CA SER A 116 15.12 -1.68 -2.09
C SER A 116 15.24 -3.17 -1.80
N GLN A 117 15.39 -3.51 -0.53
CA GLN A 117 15.37 -4.89 -0.07
C GLN A 117 14.03 -5.57 -0.35
N ALA A 118 12.92 -4.83 -0.27
CA ALA A 118 11.58 -5.35 -0.57
C ALA A 118 11.45 -5.72 -2.06
N LEU A 119 11.93 -4.87 -2.97
CA LEU A 119 11.93 -5.17 -4.40
C LEU A 119 12.91 -6.31 -4.73
N ARG A 120 14.07 -6.39 -4.07
CA ARG A 120 15.00 -7.52 -4.23
C ARG A 120 14.36 -8.85 -3.86
N GLN A 121 13.63 -8.91 -2.74
CA GLN A 121 12.86 -10.11 -2.36
C GLN A 121 11.78 -10.46 -3.40
N ALA A 122 11.10 -9.46 -3.96
CA ALA A 122 10.13 -9.69 -5.02
C ALA A 122 10.80 -10.20 -6.31
N LEU A 123 11.93 -9.60 -6.72
CA LEU A 123 12.75 -10.03 -7.85
C LEU A 123 13.26 -11.46 -7.68
N ALA A 124 13.65 -11.88 -6.47
CA ALA A 124 14.04 -13.26 -6.19
C ALA A 124 12.90 -14.24 -6.48
N ARG A 125 11.67 -13.91 -6.07
CA ARG A 125 10.47 -14.72 -6.38
C ARG A 125 10.21 -14.79 -7.88
N GLU A 126 10.40 -13.69 -8.61
CA GLU A 126 10.27 -13.69 -10.07
C GLU A 126 11.40 -14.49 -10.75
N CYS A 127 12.62 -14.49 -10.21
CA CYS A 127 13.70 -15.37 -10.67
C CYS A 127 13.33 -16.86 -10.51
N GLY A 128 12.72 -17.23 -9.38
CA GLY A 128 12.19 -18.59 -9.18
C GLY A 128 11.17 -18.99 -10.27
N ARG A 129 10.26 -18.07 -10.64
CA ARG A 129 9.31 -18.28 -11.74
C ARG A 129 9.98 -18.35 -13.12
N LEU A 130 11.07 -17.59 -13.35
CA LEU A 130 11.84 -17.70 -14.59
C LEU A 130 12.52 -19.06 -14.71
N ARG A 131 13.05 -19.60 -13.61
CA ARG A 131 13.58 -20.95 -13.55
C ARG A 131 12.52 -21.99 -13.93
N GLU A 132 11.31 -21.88 -13.37
CA GLU A 132 10.20 -22.76 -13.73
C GLU A 132 9.83 -22.63 -15.22
N ALA A 133 9.78 -21.40 -15.74
CA ALA A 133 9.46 -21.12 -17.14
C ALA A 133 10.53 -21.64 -18.13
N LEU A 134 11.80 -21.65 -17.73
CA LEU A 134 12.90 -22.21 -18.52
C LEU A 134 12.76 -23.74 -18.68
N GLY A 135 12.10 -24.41 -17.73
CA GLY A 135 11.72 -25.82 -17.80
C GLY A 135 12.92 -26.78 -17.92
N THR A 136 12.67 -27.96 -18.47
CA THR A 136 13.70 -29.00 -18.69
C THR A 136 14.44 -28.74 -20.01
N PRO A 137 15.77 -28.90 -20.06
CA PRO A 137 16.53 -28.73 -21.29
C PRO A 137 16.05 -29.71 -22.37
N SER A 138 15.97 -29.23 -23.62
CA SER A 138 15.66 -30.04 -24.79
C SER A 138 16.64 -29.72 -25.92
N GLY A 139 16.99 -30.72 -26.73
CA GLY A 139 17.96 -30.60 -27.82
C GLY A 139 19.30 -31.28 -27.53
N GLY A 140 20.28 -31.02 -28.40
CA GLY A 140 21.61 -31.64 -28.32
C GLY A 140 22.49 -31.10 -27.17
N PRO A 141 23.66 -31.72 -26.92
CA PRO A 141 24.49 -31.45 -25.74
C PRO A 141 24.84 -29.97 -25.54
N GLN A 142 25.12 -29.25 -26.63
CA GLN A 142 25.42 -27.81 -26.60
C GLN A 142 24.28 -26.99 -25.99
N LYS A 143 23.03 -27.22 -26.44
CA LYS A 143 21.85 -26.51 -25.95
C LYS A 143 21.53 -26.87 -24.51
N GLN A 144 21.80 -28.11 -24.11
CA GLN A 144 21.65 -28.54 -22.72
C GLN A 144 22.65 -27.83 -21.80
N ALA A 145 23.89 -27.65 -22.24
CA ALA A 145 24.91 -26.91 -21.50
C ALA A 145 24.56 -25.41 -21.36
N GLU A 146 24.13 -24.77 -22.45
CA GLU A 146 23.67 -23.37 -22.42
C GLU A 146 22.47 -23.18 -21.48
N HIS A 147 21.50 -24.11 -21.53
CA HIS A 147 20.33 -24.10 -20.65
C HIS A 147 20.73 -24.27 -19.18
N ALA A 148 21.62 -25.21 -18.86
CA ALA A 148 22.15 -25.41 -17.52
C ALA A 148 22.88 -24.17 -17.00
N GLU A 149 23.67 -23.50 -17.85
CA GLU A 149 24.34 -22.25 -17.50
C GLU A 149 23.34 -21.12 -17.19
N GLN A 150 22.27 -20.98 -18.00
CA GLN A 150 21.21 -20.00 -17.73
C GLN A 150 20.48 -20.29 -16.41
N LEU A 151 20.16 -21.56 -16.16
CA LEU A 151 19.50 -21.99 -14.94
C LEU A 151 20.35 -21.69 -13.70
N GLN A 152 21.66 -21.93 -13.80
CA GLN A 152 22.61 -21.60 -12.76
C GLN A 152 22.65 -20.09 -12.48
N LYS A 153 22.76 -19.26 -13.53
CA LYS A 153 22.73 -17.79 -13.39
C LYS A 153 21.46 -17.27 -12.70
N ILE A 154 20.30 -17.81 -13.06
CA ILE A 154 19.02 -17.42 -12.43
C ILE A 154 19.03 -17.83 -10.95
N THR A 155 19.51 -19.03 -10.64
CA THR A 155 19.56 -19.56 -9.27
C THR A 155 20.53 -18.78 -8.40
N ASP A 156 21.68 -18.39 -8.93
CA ASP A 156 22.68 -17.58 -8.20
C ASP A 156 22.14 -16.17 -7.92
N ALA A 157 21.51 -15.53 -8.93
CA ALA A 157 20.87 -14.23 -8.75
C ALA A 157 19.75 -14.29 -7.71
N GLU A 158 18.90 -15.32 -7.72
CA GLU A 158 17.84 -15.50 -6.73
C GLU A 158 18.39 -15.58 -5.30
N LYS A 159 19.45 -16.37 -5.07
CA LYS A 159 20.10 -16.46 -3.75
C LYS A 159 20.68 -15.11 -3.32
N GLN A 160 21.39 -14.44 -4.22
CA GLN A 160 22.01 -13.15 -3.92
C GLN A 160 20.98 -12.03 -3.69
N LEU A 161 19.80 -12.10 -4.33
CA LEU A 161 18.69 -11.19 -4.10
C LEU A 161 18.02 -11.41 -2.74
N LEU A 162 17.93 -12.66 -2.28
CA LEU A 162 17.44 -12.97 -0.92
C LEU A 162 18.43 -12.52 0.17
N GLY A 163 19.72 -12.41 -0.16
CA GLY A 163 20.80 -12.13 0.78
C GLY A 163 21.17 -13.37 1.60
N ASP A 164 22.39 -13.40 2.14
CA ASP A 164 22.73 -14.38 3.16
C ASP A 164 22.00 -14.00 4.47
N PRO A 165 21.35 -14.94 5.16
CA PRO A 165 20.71 -14.67 6.45
C PRO A 165 21.71 -14.28 7.55
N ASP A 166 23.02 -14.37 7.29
CA ASP A 166 24.11 -14.18 8.26
C ASP A 166 24.71 -12.76 8.27
N GLU A 167 24.46 -11.93 7.25
CA GLU A 167 24.78 -10.49 7.27
C GLU A 167 23.71 -9.66 8.02
N ALA A 168 23.02 -10.29 8.97
CA ALA A 168 22.06 -9.64 9.86
C ALA A 168 22.57 -9.50 11.30
N LEU A 169 23.82 -9.88 11.61
CA LEU A 169 24.33 -9.90 12.99
C LEU A 169 25.80 -9.47 13.11
N GLU A 170 26.07 -8.17 13.00
CA GLU A 170 27.07 -7.52 13.86
C GLU A 170 26.51 -6.17 14.36
N ASP A 171 25.47 -6.25 15.18
CA ASP A 171 25.09 -5.16 16.09
C ASP A 171 25.71 -5.46 17.47
N PRO A 172 26.63 -4.62 18.00
CA PRO A 172 27.31 -4.90 19.27
C PRO A 172 26.45 -4.67 20.51
N LEU A 173 25.12 -4.72 20.43
CA LEU A 173 24.23 -4.64 21.59
C LEU A 173 23.04 -5.61 21.42
N GLY A 174 23.20 -6.82 21.93
CA GLY A 174 22.19 -7.88 21.84
C GLY A 174 20.92 -7.61 22.64
N THR A 175 19.75 -7.83 22.02
CA THR A 175 18.57 -8.42 22.66
C THR A 175 17.61 -8.99 21.58
N PRO A 176 17.03 -10.19 21.74
CA PRO A 176 16.23 -10.82 20.69
C PRO A 176 14.73 -10.55 20.89
N SER A 177 13.99 -10.25 19.81
CA SER A 177 12.64 -10.80 19.59
C SER A 177 12.15 -10.48 18.18
N GLY A 178 11.73 -11.51 17.45
CA GLY A 178 11.22 -11.42 16.09
C GLY A 178 9.86 -10.72 16.00
N GLY A 179 9.72 -9.93 14.94
CA GLY A 179 8.49 -9.29 14.48
C GLY A 179 8.81 -8.49 13.22
N LEU A 180 8.11 -8.77 12.13
CA LEU A 180 8.20 -8.01 10.89
C LEU A 180 7.98 -6.51 11.18
N PRO A 181 8.74 -5.57 10.59
CA PRO A 181 8.58 -4.16 10.92
C PRO A 181 7.26 -3.66 10.33
N ALA A 182 6.32 -3.34 11.22
CA ALA A 182 5.24 -2.43 10.93
C ALA A 182 5.81 -1.01 10.80
N TYR A 183 5.49 -0.36 9.69
CA TYR A 183 5.78 1.04 9.41
C TYR A 183 5.05 1.90 10.46
N ALA A 184 5.77 2.35 11.49
CA ALA A 184 5.24 3.23 12.53
C ALA A 184 5.97 4.57 12.49
N ARG A 185 5.23 5.59 12.06
CA ARG A 185 5.62 7.01 12.09
C ARG A 185 5.85 7.42 13.55
N ALA A 186 6.95 8.11 13.84
CA ALA A 186 7.35 8.52 15.19
C ALA A 186 6.27 9.36 15.89
N ALA A 187 5.94 9.01 17.14
CA ALA A 187 5.03 9.75 18.00
C ALA A 187 5.71 10.98 18.64
N PRO A 188 5.07 12.16 18.72
CA PRO A 188 5.58 13.28 19.49
C PRO A 188 5.26 13.16 21.00
N ALA A 189 6.14 13.73 21.82
CA ALA A 189 6.13 13.72 23.29
C ALA A 189 4.90 14.42 23.93
N PRO A 190 4.52 14.06 25.18
CA PRO A 190 3.34 14.62 25.82
C PRO A 190 3.60 16.01 26.45
N THR A 191 2.66 16.95 26.26
CA THR A 191 2.57 18.20 27.04
C THR A 191 1.12 18.41 27.52
N PRO A 192 0.84 19.29 28.51
CA PRO A 192 0.16 18.90 29.74
C PRO A 192 -1.32 19.31 29.78
N THR A 193 -2.01 18.69 30.74
CA THR A 193 -3.42 18.81 31.13
C THR A 193 -3.92 20.25 31.31
N PRO A 194 -5.13 20.61 30.82
CA PRO A 194 -5.82 21.82 31.25
C PRO A 194 -6.74 21.59 32.46
N THR A 195 -6.62 22.50 33.43
CA THR A 195 -7.50 22.72 34.58
C THR A 195 -8.88 23.28 34.14
N PRO A 196 -10.00 22.92 34.78
CA PRO A 196 -11.31 23.47 34.43
C PRO A 196 -11.58 24.79 35.18
N SER A 197 -12.33 25.69 34.55
CA SER A 197 -13.01 26.81 35.23
C SER A 197 -14.50 26.82 34.87
N PRO A 198 -15.35 27.37 35.75
CA PRO A 198 -16.69 26.86 35.98
C PRO A 198 -17.81 27.71 35.35
N GLY A 199 -18.87 26.97 35.01
CA GLY A 199 -20.29 27.29 34.92
C GLY A 199 -20.78 28.74 34.95
N THR A 200 -21.73 29.02 34.06
CA THR A 200 -22.94 29.73 34.47
C THR A 200 -24.15 29.21 33.70
N HIS A 201 -25.21 29.03 34.46
CA HIS A 201 -26.52 28.44 34.21
C HIS A 201 -27.42 29.40 33.43
N THR A 202 -28.45 28.91 32.73
CA THR A 202 -29.87 29.30 32.90
C THR A 202 -30.82 28.46 32.00
N ALA A 203 -31.95 28.08 32.61
CA ALA A 203 -33.20 27.41 32.19
C ALA A 203 -33.58 27.42 30.70
N THR A 204 -33.99 26.30 30.09
CA THR A 204 -35.30 25.59 30.16
C THR A 204 -36.46 26.42 29.62
N GLU A 205 -36.98 26.02 28.44
CA GLU A 205 -38.41 25.83 28.19
C GLU A 205 -38.62 25.08 26.85
N SER A 206 -39.52 24.11 26.86
CA SER A 206 -40.12 23.47 25.68
C SER A 206 -41.58 23.87 25.59
N PRO A 207 -42.18 23.89 24.40
CA PRO A 207 -43.35 23.04 24.23
C PRO A 207 -43.48 22.37 22.83
N THR A 208 -44.13 21.20 22.87
CA THR A 208 -44.64 20.39 21.75
C THR A 208 -45.90 20.99 21.12
N THR A 209 -46.07 20.90 19.78
CA THR A 209 -47.25 20.35 19.05
C THR A 209 -47.06 20.38 17.51
N GLN A 210 -47.51 19.32 16.80
CA GLN A 210 -47.55 19.13 15.33
C GLN A 210 -48.83 19.72 14.67
N PRO A 211 -49.22 19.48 13.37
CA PRO A 211 -48.53 19.06 12.12
C PRO A 211 -48.87 19.95 10.87
N GLU A 212 -48.34 19.54 9.70
CA GLU A 212 -48.76 19.81 8.30
C GLU A 212 -48.15 20.99 7.52
N GLY A 213 -47.61 20.68 6.33
CA GLY A 213 -47.26 21.62 5.26
C GLY A 213 -45.96 21.27 4.53
N GLY A 214 -46.07 20.68 3.33
CA GLY A 214 -44.93 20.15 2.57
C GLY A 214 -43.94 21.20 2.03
N SER A 215 -42.67 20.81 1.98
CA SER A 215 -41.64 21.34 1.10
C SER A 215 -40.66 20.21 0.77
N LEU A 216 -40.36 20.04 -0.52
CA LEU A 216 -39.35 19.10 -1.01
C LEU A 216 -37.98 19.77 -0.88
N ASP A 217 -37.30 19.59 0.26
CA ASP A 217 -35.92 20.00 0.46
C ASP A 217 -35.00 18.76 0.63
N PRO A 218 -33.89 18.65 -0.13
CA PRO A 218 -32.97 17.53 -0.05
C PRO A 218 -31.85 17.81 0.95
N TYR A 219 -32.05 17.46 2.22
CA TYR A 219 -30.97 17.37 3.23
C TYR A 219 -30.99 15.99 3.91
N PRO A 220 -29.86 15.51 4.44
CA PRO A 220 -29.38 14.15 4.24
C PRO A 220 -30.03 13.16 5.18
N ARG A 221 -30.15 11.92 4.71
CA ARG A 221 -30.47 10.76 5.57
C ARG A 221 -29.53 10.75 6.77
N GLU A 222 -30.08 10.91 7.97
CA GLU A 222 -29.44 10.44 9.19
C GLU A 222 -29.09 8.98 8.97
N SER A 223 -27.79 8.70 8.87
CA SER A 223 -27.31 7.33 8.79
C SER A 223 -27.68 6.64 10.10
N ASN A 224 -28.47 5.57 10.01
CA ASN A 224 -28.78 4.65 11.11
C ASN A 224 -27.55 3.83 11.53
N ASP A 225 -26.35 4.41 11.50
CA ASP A 225 -25.14 3.72 11.90
C ASP A 225 -25.11 3.57 13.43
N PRO A 226 -24.95 2.35 13.96
CA PRO A 226 -24.87 2.15 15.39
C PRO A 226 -23.66 2.92 15.96
N PRO A 227 -23.77 3.48 17.18
CA PRO A 227 -22.68 4.24 17.79
C PRO A 227 -21.41 3.38 17.87
N PRO A 228 -20.22 3.99 17.72
CA PRO A 228 -18.96 3.27 17.67
C PRO A 228 -18.74 2.47 18.96
N GLN A 229 -18.69 1.14 18.83
CA GLN A 229 -18.40 0.24 19.94
C GLN A 229 -16.92 0.39 20.37
N PRO A 230 -16.61 0.44 21.68
CA PRO A 230 -15.24 0.61 22.16
C PRO A 230 -14.34 -0.59 21.80
N ARG A 231 -13.03 -0.33 21.67
CA ARG A 231 -12.02 -1.37 21.42
C ARG A 231 -12.08 -2.44 22.52
N PRO A 232 -12.20 -3.74 22.19
CA PRO A 232 -12.08 -4.83 23.15
C PRO A 232 -10.69 -4.86 23.80
N GLU A 233 -10.60 -5.32 25.04
CA GLU A 233 -9.32 -5.44 25.74
C GLU A 233 -8.50 -6.65 25.24
N ASP A 234 -7.17 -6.55 25.37
CA ASP A 234 -6.24 -7.61 24.95
C ASP A 234 -6.22 -8.81 25.93
N ARG A 235 -6.85 -8.70 27.11
CA ARG A 235 -6.91 -9.76 28.12
C ARG A 235 -8.36 -10.17 28.37
N CYS A 236 -8.55 -11.43 28.81
CA CYS A 236 -9.88 -11.86 29.22
C CYS A 236 -10.29 -11.19 30.53
N ALA A 237 -11.60 -11.14 30.82
CA ALA A 237 -12.17 -10.50 32.01
C ALA A 237 -11.52 -10.89 33.35
N THR A 238 -10.97 -12.11 33.45
CA THR A 238 -10.27 -12.59 34.66
C THR A 238 -8.86 -12.01 34.82
N HIS A 239 -8.24 -11.58 33.73
CA HIS A 239 -6.86 -11.09 33.68
C HIS A 239 -6.74 -9.61 33.27
N VAL A 240 -7.86 -8.90 33.19
CA VAL A 240 -7.85 -7.43 33.03
C VAL A 240 -7.24 -6.79 34.27
N GLY A 241 -6.22 -5.95 34.08
CA GLY A 241 -5.58 -5.20 35.18
C GLY A 241 -4.72 -6.04 36.14
N THR A 242 -4.51 -7.32 35.87
CA THR A 242 -3.63 -8.20 36.68
C THR A 242 -2.51 -8.76 35.83
N ASP A 243 -1.28 -8.77 36.35
CA ASP A 243 -0.15 -9.43 35.70
C ASP A 243 -0.22 -10.94 35.90
N HIS A 244 -0.54 -11.66 34.82
CA HIS A 244 -0.58 -13.11 34.76
C HIS A 244 0.31 -13.59 33.62
N ASP A 245 1.43 -14.23 33.96
CA ASP A 245 2.47 -14.65 33.00
C ASP A 245 2.29 -16.08 32.44
N GLY A 246 1.21 -16.77 32.80
CA GLY A 246 0.91 -18.13 32.30
C GLY A 246 0.06 -18.17 31.02
N PRO A 247 0.09 -19.30 30.26
CA PRO A 247 -0.67 -19.45 29.03
C PRO A 247 -2.18 -19.55 29.30
N CYS A 248 -2.92 -18.50 28.92
CA CYS A 248 -4.38 -18.45 29.02
C CYS A 248 -5.03 -18.41 27.63
N ARG A 249 -5.82 -19.44 27.30
CA ARG A 249 -6.56 -19.52 26.02
C ARG A 249 -7.56 -18.37 25.85
N ALA A 250 -8.18 -17.92 26.94
CA ALA A 250 -9.12 -16.80 26.91
C ALA A 250 -8.41 -15.46 26.61
N CYS A 251 -7.19 -15.23 27.13
CA CYS A 251 -6.38 -14.06 26.75
C CYS A 251 -5.92 -14.12 25.29
N ALA A 252 -5.63 -15.31 24.76
CA ALA A 252 -5.33 -15.45 23.34
C ALA A 252 -6.55 -15.13 22.46
N GLY A 253 -7.76 -15.49 22.90
CA GLY A 253 -9.01 -15.10 22.24
C GLY A 253 -9.25 -13.58 22.29
N ALA A 254 -9.02 -12.96 23.46
CA ALA A 254 -9.18 -11.52 23.66
C ALA A 254 -8.24 -10.70 22.76
N ARG A 255 -6.95 -11.06 22.69
CA ARG A 255 -5.99 -10.45 21.74
C ARG A 255 -6.45 -10.53 20.29
N ARG A 256 -6.86 -11.72 19.83
CA ARG A 256 -7.35 -11.87 18.44
C ARG A 256 -8.58 -11.02 18.16
N ALA A 257 -9.49 -10.89 19.13
CA ALA A 257 -10.66 -10.04 18.99
C ALA A 257 -10.30 -8.54 18.96
N ALA A 258 -9.34 -8.11 19.77
CA ALA A 258 -8.82 -6.74 19.77
C ALA A 258 -8.08 -6.41 18.47
N GLU A 259 -7.18 -7.30 18.00
CA GLU A 259 -6.49 -7.19 16.71
C GLU A 259 -7.47 -7.13 15.53
N GLN A 260 -8.53 -7.95 15.56
CA GLN A 260 -9.55 -7.92 14.52
C GLN A 260 -10.37 -6.62 14.56
N TRP A 261 -10.72 -6.14 15.74
CA TRP A 261 -11.38 -4.84 15.89
C TRP A 261 -10.49 -3.70 15.37
N ASP A 262 -9.19 -3.70 15.67
CA ASP A 262 -8.24 -2.69 15.20
C ASP A 262 -8.15 -2.69 13.67
N ALA A 263 -8.08 -3.89 13.06
CA ALA A 263 -8.08 -4.03 11.60
C ALA A 263 -9.38 -3.52 10.96
N ASP A 264 -10.53 -3.85 11.54
CA ASP A 264 -11.84 -3.42 11.03
C ASP A 264 -12.10 -1.93 11.28
N HIS A 265 -11.57 -1.38 12.36
CA HIS A 265 -11.64 0.06 12.66
C HIS A 265 -10.74 0.87 11.73
N ALA A 266 -9.51 0.40 11.47
CA ALA A 266 -8.60 1.01 10.51
C ALA A 266 -9.20 1.03 9.08
N LYS A 267 -9.82 -0.08 8.65
CA LYS A 267 -10.52 -0.15 7.35
C LYS A 267 -11.68 0.84 7.27
N ARG A 268 -12.50 0.97 8.33
CA ARG A 268 -13.60 1.94 8.40
C ARG A 268 -13.08 3.37 8.31
N LEU A 269 -12.10 3.74 9.14
CA LEU A 269 -11.48 5.06 9.08
C LEU A 269 -10.86 5.38 7.70
N ALA A 270 -10.24 4.39 7.05
CA ALA A 270 -9.71 4.57 5.70
C ALA A 270 -10.82 4.72 4.64
N ALA A 271 -11.96 4.05 4.82
CA ALA A 271 -13.13 4.22 3.95
C ALA A 271 -13.78 5.60 4.15
N ASP A 272 -13.94 6.05 5.40
CA ASP A 272 -14.53 7.35 5.73
C ASP A 272 -13.66 8.52 5.24
N ARG A 273 -12.32 8.40 5.35
CA ARG A 273 -11.39 9.37 4.75
C ARG A 273 -11.50 9.42 3.23
N ARG A 274 -11.64 8.27 2.57
CA ARG A 274 -11.81 8.19 1.10
C ARG A 274 -13.16 8.75 0.64
N ALA A 275 -14.21 8.58 1.45
CA ALA A 275 -15.54 9.10 1.16
C ALA A 275 -15.67 10.61 1.44
N CYS A 276 -14.87 11.14 2.38
CA CYS A 276 -14.95 12.53 2.78
C CYS A 276 -14.14 13.43 1.85
N ARG A 277 -14.85 14.30 1.13
CA ARG A 277 -14.27 15.25 0.17
C ARG A 277 -13.47 16.38 0.83
N TRP A 278 -13.62 16.54 2.15
CA TRP A 278 -12.97 17.58 2.93
C TRP A 278 -11.82 17.07 3.80
N CYS A 279 -11.45 15.79 3.73
CA CYS A 279 -10.28 15.26 4.43
C CYS A 279 -9.11 15.03 3.46
N ASP A 280 -7.89 15.26 3.92
CA ASP A 280 -6.67 14.81 3.24
C ASP A 280 -6.32 13.34 3.56
N ALA A 281 -5.24 12.84 2.98
CA ALA A 281 -4.78 11.46 3.18
C ALA A 281 -4.41 11.15 4.65
N ASP A 282 -3.99 12.15 5.40
CA ASP A 282 -3.59 12.04 6.81
C ASP A 282 -4.80 12.25 7.77
N GLY A 283 -5.99 12.56 7.24
CA GLY A 283 -7.24 12.77 7.98
C GLY A 283 -7.43 14.17 8.55
N TRP A 284 -6.72 15.16 8.01
CA TRP A 284 -6.87 16.57 8.35
C TRP A 284 -7.88 17.25 7.43
N ARG A 285 -8.57 18.26 7.97
CA ARG A 285 -9.54 19.04 7.20
C ARG A 285 -8.83 19.90 6.15
N ILE A 286 -9.31 19.86 4.91
CA ILE A 286 -8.83 20.68 3.80
C ILE A 286 -9.57 22.03 3.84
N HIS A 287 -8.85 23.11 4.18
CA HIS A 287 -9.40 24.47 4.12
C HIS A 287 -9.17 25.09 2.72
N PRO A 288 -10.23 25.52 2.00
CA PRO A 288 -10.10 26.08 0.65
C PRO A 288 -9.20 27.32 0.60
N GLU A 289 -9.18 28.11 1.67
CA GLU A 289 -8.42 29.37 1.76
C GLU A 289 -6.95 29.18 2.19
N ALA A 290 -6.56 27.98 2.66
CA ALA A 290 -5.24 27.72 3.23
C ALA A 290 -4.39 26.74 2.41
N ARG A 291 -4.63 26.65 1.08
CA ARG A 291 -3.94 25.72 0.14
C ARG A 291 -2.39 25.74 0.15
N HIS A 292 -1.75 26.64 0.91
CA HIS A 292 -0.28 26.85 0.91
C HIS A 292 0.34 26.98 2.31
N LEU A 293 -0.46 26.85 3.37
CA LEU A 293 0.03 26.87 4.74
C LEU A 293 -0.16 25.44 5.25
N GLY A 294 0.90 24.82 5.77
CA GLY A 294 0.82 23.48 6.35
C GLY A 294 -0.25 23.33 7.44
N PRO A 295 -0.34 22.16 8.10
CA PRO A 295 -1.53 21.69 8.82
C PRO A 295 -2.15 22.79 9.69
N THR A 296 -3.18 23.44 9.15
CA THR A 296 -3.95 24.45 9.86
C THR A 296 -5.10 23.71 10.52
N GLY A 297 -4.82 23.24 11.73
CA GLY A 297 -5.80 23.17 12.81
C GLY A 297 -6.37 21.82 13.16
N ASP A 298 -7.27 21.28 12.34
CA ASP A 298 -8.29 20.38 12.89
C ASP A 298 -8.34 19.01 12.20
N LYS A 299 -8.47 17.96 13.02
CA LYS A 299 -8.84 16.64 12.52
C LYS A 299 -10.22 16.72 11.87
N CYS A 300 -10.33 16.13 10.70
CA CYS A 300 -11.57 16.08 9.95
C CYS A 300 -12.60 15.23 10.72
N ASP A 301 -13.73 15.81 11.11
CA ASP A 301 -14.84 15.12 11.77
C ASP A 301 -15.87 14.56 10.77
N HIS A 302 -15.51 14.54 9.48
CA HIS A 302 -16.33 14.08 8.36
C HIS A 302 -17.68 14.80 8.20
N THR A 303 -17.86 15.97 8.83
CA THR A 303 -19.05 16.81 8.64
C THR A 303 -18.78 17.99 7.68
N PRO A 304 -19.78 18.49 6.94
CA PRO A 304 -19.62 19.67 6.10
C PRO A 304 -19.20 20.89 6.94
N PRO A 305 -18.29 21.76 6.45
CA PRO A 305 -17.94 22.98 7.16
C PRO A 305 -19.17 23.89 7.32
N LYS A 306 -19.34 24.49 8.51
CA LYS A 306 -20.49 25.35 8.81
C LYS A 306 -20.58 26.60 7.93
N ASP A 307 -19.45 27.06 7.41
CA ASP A 307 -19.36 28.31 6.65
C ASP A 307 -19.56 28.11 5.13
N HIS A 308 -19.46 26.86 4.62
CA HIS A 308 -19.65 26.54 3.19
C HIS A 308 -20.22 25.12 3.01
N PRO A 309 -21.55 24.94 3.05
CA PRO A 309 -22.19 23.62 2.95
C PRO A 309 -22.17 23.01 1.53
N ASP A 310 -21.94 23.80 0.49
CA ASP A 310 -22.08 23.39 -0.93
C ASP A 310 -20.75 23.30 -1.72
N ALA A 311 -19.60 23.33 -1.05
CA ALA A 311 -18.26 23.35 -1.70
C ALA A 311 -17.58 21.98 -1.78
#